data_AF-A0A1S1QXY2-F1
#
_entry.id   AF-A0A1S1QXY2-F1
#
_cell.length_a   1.000
_cell.length_b   1.000
_cell.length_c   1.000
_cell.angle_alpha   90.00
_cell.angle_beta   90.00
_cell.angle_gamma   90.00
#
_symmetry.space_group_name_H-M   'P 1'
#
loop_
_entity.id
_entity.type
_entity.pdbx_description
1 polymer ?
#
loop_
_entity_poly.entity_id
_entity_poly.type
_entity_poly.pdbx_seq_one_letter_code
_entity_poly.pdbx_strand_id
1 'polypeptide(L)'
;MSTAAAVVVDRAVSASPTDVAGDSALVGVLGIDFVVAASAGTSSAGPGSAGVTPSAPIAAATAPTATAATATAATGTAPPGTAPPATTPASAPPAATWEPAPAGPTPTPSATASGPPTTADPDSSFAPVLAAEFRSYLATRPGAVSVALYDRTSGLTVDVTNSTRTGWETASTVKLDILTALLTKTGESGQLPASQLRLAKPMISVSDNASASALWRQAGSQSGMNAFFRAFGMTATTAGGSGAWGLTKTTAYDQLRVLRAVSYPGLGLSANAMATATSLLGTVVGSQRWGLTAGVPAGVSVEIKNGWLPYGGGWVINSLAHVHGAGKDYIMAAYTRDSRTMGIGVETISGLSRLAWQYVPAAPVLDPNAPPEP
;
A
#
# COMPACT_ATOMS: atom_id res chain seq x y z
N MET A 1 13.11 -25.41 31.09
CA MET A 1 14.24 -24.48 31.27
C MET A 1 14.90 -24.29 29.92
N SER A 2 15.10 -23.14 29.30
CA SER A 2 14.55 -21.78 29.40
C SER A 2 14.80 -21.18 28.01
N THR A 3 13.80 -20.53 27.45
CA THR A 3 13.89 -19.62 26.29
C THR A 3 14.92 -18.52 26.51
N ALA A 4 15.67 -18.15 25.48
CA ALA A 4 16.38 -16.88 25.38
C ALA A 4 16.81 -16.65 23.92
N ALA A 5 16.79 -15.46 23.33
CA ALA A 5 16.14 -14.20 23.64
C ALA A 5 16.34 -13.31 22.40
N ALA A 6 15.35 -12.47 22.10
CA ALA A 6 15.48 -11.41 21.11
C ALA A 6 16.60 -10.44 21.52
N VAL A 7 17.46 -10.08 20.57
CA VAL A 7 18.45 -9.02 20.75
C VAL A 7 17.73 -7.68 20.59
N VAL A 8 17.47 -7.04 21.74
CA VAL A 8 17.08 -5.63 21.84
C VAL A 8 18.36 -4.80 21.76
N VAL A 9 18.49 -3.95 20.73
CA VAL A 9 19.51 -2.90 20.73
C VAL A 9 18.84 -1.62 21.19
N ASP A 10 19.11 -1.27 22.44
CA ASP A 10 18.76 0.00 23.07
C ASP A 10 19.64 1.11 22.47
N ARG A 11 19.03 2.22 22.00
CA ARG A 11 19.78 3.42 21.64
C ARG A 11 19.30 4.58 22.51
N ALA A 12 20.19 4.95 23.42
CA ALA A 12 20.07 6.04 24.35
C ALA A 12 19.73 7.37 23.65
N VAL A 13 18.80 8.09 24.29
CA VAL A 13 18.42 9.47 24.01
C VAL A 13 19.43 10.41 24.68
N SER A 14 19.85 11.46 23.98
CA SER A 14 20.33 12.69 24.62
C SER A 14 19.73 13.90 23.93
N ALA A 15 19.16 14.78 24.75
CA ALA A 15 18.44 16.01 24.40
C ALA A 15 19.37 17.23 24.66
N SER A 16 19.43 18.24 23.78
CA SER A 16 18.78 19.57 23.86
C SER A 16 19.86 20.67 23.62
N PRO A 17 19.55 21.99 23.58
CA PRO A 17 18.62 22.74 22.74
C PRO A 17 19.30 23.99 22.10
N THR A 18 18.68 24.66 21.10
CA THR A 18 18.73 26.14 20.96
C THR A 18 17.63 26.68 20.02
N ASP A 19 16.99 27.75 20.49
CA ASP A 19 16.02 28.65 19.83
C ASP A 19 16.60 29.43 18.65
N VAL A 20 15.75 29.78 17.67
CA VAL A 20 15.48 31.19 17.27
C VAL A 20 14.07 31.29 16.65
N ALA A 21 13.28 32.27 17.12
CA ALA A 21 11.99 32.70 16.58
C ALA A 21 12.13 33.67 15.39
N GLY A 22 11.13 33.74 14.50
CA GLY A 22 11.07 34.78 13.46
C GLY A 22 10.01 34.57 12.36
N ASP A 23 8.77 34.93 12.68
CA ASP A 23 7.66 35.51 11.88
C ASP A 23 7.37 35.19 10.38
N SER A 24 6.06 34.97 10.20
CA SER A 24 5.18 35.48 9.12
C SER A 24 5.08 34.79 7.75
N ALA A 25 3.96 34.05 7.64
CA ALA A 25 2.96 34.08 6.57
C ALA A 25 3.41 33.96 5.10
N LEU A 26 3.22 32.77 4.54
CA LEU A 26 2.81 32.59 3.15
C LEU A 26 1.76 31.49 3.07
N VAL A 27 0.51 31.92 2.97
CA VAL A 27 -0.63 31.11 2.57
C VAL A 27 -0.42 30.70 1.12
N GLY A 28 -0.12 29.43 0.89
CA GLY A 28 0.07 28.86 -0.44
C GLY A 28 -0.10 27.36 -0.39
N VAL A 29 -1.22 26.89 -0.94
CA VAL A 29 -1.58 25.49 -1.14
C VAL A 29 -0.45 24.77 -1.88
N LEU A 30 0.30 23.88 -1.22
CA LEU A 30 1.14 22.89 -1.92
C LEU A 30 0.37 21.58 -2.10
N GLY A 31 -0.74 21.68 -2.83
CA GLY A 31 -1.10 20.65 -3.79
C GLY A 31 -0.23 20.92 -5.00
N ILE A 32 0.85 20.18 -5.16
CA ILE A 32 1.83 20.49 -6.19
C ILE A 32 1.27 20.02 -7.55
N ASP A 33 0.67 20.93 -8.29
CA ASP A 33 0.42 20.77 -9.72
C ASP A 33 1.72 21.12 -10.46
N PHE A 34 2.23 20.19 -11.28
CA PHE A 34 3.31 20.49 -12.21
C PHE A 34 2.83 20.28 -13.64
N VAL A 35 2.65 21.41 -14.33
CA VAL A 35 2.68 21.49 -15.78
C VAL A 35 4.15 21.38 -16.22
N VAL A 36 4.47 20.38 -17.04
CA VAL A 36 5.76 20.31 -17.73
C VAL A 36 5.71 21.29 -18.91
N ALA A 37 6.25 22.49 -18.73
CA ALA A 37 6.58 23.36 -19.85
C ALA A 37 8.00 23.03 -20.33
N ALA A 38 8.12 22.44 -21.53
CA ALA A 38 9.40 22.33 -22.21
C ALA A 38 9.81 23.71 -22.73
N SER A 39 10.87 24.29 -22.19
CA SER A 39 11.49 25.50 -22.76
C SER A 39 12.43 25.09 -23.90
N ALA A 40 12.05 25.42 -25.12
CA ALA A 40 12.97 25.45 -26.26
C ALA A 40 13.94 26.61 -26.07
N GLY A 41 15.25 26.32 -26.13
CA GLY A 41 16.31 27.30 -25.99
C GLY A 41 16.33 28.28 -27.15
N THR A 42 16.52 29.56 -26.84
CA THR A 42 16.77 30.64 -27.79
C THR A 42 18.25 30.62 -28.20
N SER A 43 18.53 30.66 -29.50
CA SER A 43 19.86 30.98 -30.04
C SER A 43 19.70 31.95 -31.21
N SER A 44 20.49 33.03 -31.17
CA SER A 44 20.47 34.19 -32.06
C SER A 44 21.12 33.95 -33.43
N ALA A 45 20.60 34.67 -34.45
CA ALA A 45 20.97 34.78 -35.88
C ALA A 45 22.49 34.94 -36.16
N GLY A 46 23.10 34.61 -37.34
CA GLY A 46 22.75 34.61 -38.78
C GLY A 46 23.87 35.41 -39.54
N PRO A 47 24.04 35.42 -40.90
CA PRO A 47 23.19 34.86 -41.97
C PRO A 47 23.93 34.11 -43.12
N GLY A 48 23.16 33.42 -43.98
CA GLY A 48 23.61 32.88 -45.28
C GLY A 48 22.50 32.11 -46.02
N SER A 49 21.97 32.72 -47.08
CA SER A 49 21.01 32.30 -48.13
C SER A 49 21.03 30.80 -48.56
N ALA A 50 19.99 30.12 -49.08
CA ALA A 50 18.78 30.52 -49.82
C ALA A 50 17.75 29.36 -49.88
N GLY A 51 16.46 29.71 -50.06
CA GLY A 51 15.48 28.98 -50.90
C GLY A 51 14.76 27.75 -50.35
N VAL A 52 13.45 27.87 -50.06
CA VAL A 52 12.28 27.34 -50.82
C VAL A 52 11.00 27.66 -50.02
N THR A 53 9.93 28.05 -50.72
CA THR A 53 8.63 28.57 -50.23
C THR A 53 7.58 27.42 -50.04
N PRO A 54 6.27 27.68 -49.80
CA PRO A 54 5.64 27.56 -48.47
C PRO A 54 4.50 26.52 -48.43
N SER A 55 3.99 26.18 -47.23
CA SER A 55 2.63 25.63 -47.09
C SER A 55 2.03 25.93 -45.70
N ALA A 56 0.73 26.22 -45.76
CA ALA A 56 -0.22 26.83 -44.82
C ALA A 56 -0.28 26.31 -43.36
N PRO A 57 -0.89 27.12 -42.45
CA PRO A 57 -0.97 26.82 -41.01
C PRO A 57 -2.08 25.81 -40.69
N ILE A 58 -1.82 24.94 -39.72
CA ILE A 58 -2.86 24.11 -39.08
C ILE A 58 -3.41 24.89 -37.89
N ALA A 59 -4.73 25.08 -37.92
CA ALA A 59 -5.52 25.87 -37.01
C ALA A 59 -5.42 25.42 -35.55
N ALA A 60 -5.44 26.41 -34.66
CA ALA A 60 -5.73 26.24 -33.23
C ALA A 60 -7.16 25.70 -33.06
N ALA A 61 -7.29 24.49 -32.52
CA ALA A 61 -8.56 23.96 -32.09
C ALA A 61 -8.89 24.51 -30.69
N THR A 62 -9.91 25.37 -30.66
CA THR A 62 -10.61 25.82 -29.47
C THR A 62 -11.31 24.63 -28.79
N ALA A 63 -11.07 24.44 -27.49
CA ALA A 63 -11.83 23.51 -26.67
C ALA A 63 -13.20 24.14 -26.31
N PRO A 64 -14.32 23.41 -26.40
CA PRO A 64 -15.62 23.94 -26.03
C PRO A 64 -15.83 23.90 -24.51
N THR A 65 -16.35 25.01 -24.00
CA THR A 65 -16.99 25.17 -22.69
C THR A 65 -18.18 24.22 -22.56
N ALA A 66 -18.21 23.37 -21.53
CA ALA A 66 -19.38 22.56 -21.19
C ALA A 66 -20.04 23.10 -19.91
N THR A 67 -21.24 23.62 -20.13
CA THR A 67 -22.18 24.23 -19.19
C THR A 67 -22.72 23.23 -18.17
N ALA A 68 -22.96 23.72 -16.95
CA ALA A 68 -23.63 23.02 -15.86
C ALA A 68 -25.07 22.61 -16.24
N ALA A 69 -25.48 21.41 -15.83
CA ALA A 69 -26.86 20.99 -15.83
C ALA A 69 -27.26 20.51 -14.42
N THR A 70 -28.18 21.25 -13.83
CA THR A 70 -28.95 21.00 -12.61
C THR A 70 -29.91 19.82 -12.83
N ALA A 71 -30.06 18.94 -11.83
CA ALA A 71 -31.20 18.02 -11.78
C ALA A 71 -31.79 17.99 -10.36
N THR A 72 -33.07 18.34 -10.33
CA THR A 72 -33.96 18.57 -9.20
C THR A 72 -34.44 17.26 -8.57
N ALA A 73 -34.73 17.29 -7.27
CA ALA A 73 -35.27 16.19 -6.48
C ALA A 73 -36.69 15.76 -6.88
N ALA A 74 -37.03 14.50 -6.60
CA ALA A 74 -38.42 14.06 -6.44
C ALA A 74 -38.53 13.10 -5.24
N THR A 75 -39.30 13.55 -4.26
CA THR A 75 -39.84 12.85 -3.08
C THR A 75 -40.88 11.79 -3.46
N GLY A 76 -40.91 10.65 -2.77
CA GLY A 76 -41.99 9.66 -2.84
C GLY A 76 -42.23 9.01 -1.48
N THR A 77 -43.42 9.24 -0.94
CA THR A 77 -43.93 8.90 0.39
C THR A 77 -44.50 7.47 0.45
N ALA A 78 -44.43 6.80 1.62
CA ALA A 78 -45.10 5.53 1.96
C ALA A 78 -46.64 5.64 1.99
N PRO A 79 -47.40 4.50 2.10
CA PRO A 79 -48.16 4.23 3.35
C PRO A 79 -48.39 2.67 3.62
N PRO A 80 -49.34 2.17 4.47
CA PRO A 80 -49.01 1.38 5.68
C PRO A 80 -49.76 0.03 5.86
N GLY A 81 -49.50 -0.69 6.98
CA GLY A 81 -50.36 -1.73 7.61
C GLY A 81 -50.17 -3.16 7.08
N THR A 82 -49.99 -4.21 7.88
CA THR A 82 -50.95 -4.76 8.86
C THR A 82 -50.26 -5.85 9.73
N ALA A 83 -50.69 -6.02 10.98
CA ALA A 83 -50.35 -7.11 11.92
C ALA A 83 -51.67 -7.70 12.49
N PRO A 84 -51.70 -8.75 13.37
CA PRO A 84 -50.93 -10.01 13.52
C PRO A 84 -51.92 -11.24 13.54
N PRO A 85 -51.64 -12.44 14.14
CA PRO A 85 -51.61 -12.62 15.60
C PRO A 85 -50.54 -13.60 16.14
N ALA A 86 -50.49 -13.67 17.48
CA ALA A 86 -49.51 -14.33 18.34
C ALA A 86 -49.80 -15.81 18.66
N THR A 87 -48.75 -16.55 19.05
CA THR A 87 -48.82 -17.72 19.95
C THR A 87 -47.54 -17.84 20.79
N THR A 88 -47.70 -18.01 22.10
CA THR A 88 -46.67 -18.21 23.14
C THR A 88 -46.68 -19.69 23.62
N PRO A 89 -45.86 -20.09 24.62
CA PRO A 89 -44.48 -20.57 24.56
C PRO A 89 -44.35 -22.10 24.76
N ALA A 90 -43.17 -22.69 24.49
CA ALA A 90 -42.85 -24.06 24.91
C ALA A 90 -41.45 -24.16 25.54
N SER A 91 -41.40 -24.96 26.59
CA SER A 91 -40.41 -25.08 27.66
C SER A 91 -39.03 -25.62 27.26
N ALA A 92 -38.04 -25.21 28.06
CA ALA A 92 -36.73 -25.85 28.17
C ALA A 92 -36.78 -27.11 29.06
N PRO A 93 -35.85 -28.06 28.86
CA PRO A 93 -35.39 -28.99 29.90
C PRO A 93 -33.88 -28.83 30.22
N PRO A 94 -33.38 -29.47 31.30
CA PRO A 94 -32.42 -28.85 32.22
C PRO A 94 -30.95 -29.19 31.99
N ALA A 95 -30.10 -28.41 32.67
CA ALA A 95 -28.67 -28.60 32.85
C ALA A 95 -28.33 -29.95 33.49
N ALA A 96 -27.37 -30.65 32.90
CA ALA A 96 -26.72 -31.81 33.50
C ALA A 96 -25.48 -31.34 34.28
N THR A 97 -25.52 -31.50 35.60
CA THR A 97 -24.38 -31.45 36.50
C THR A 97 -23.69 -32.82 36.53
N TRP A 98 -22.37 -32.84 36.36
CA TRP A 98 -21.54 -33.99 36.76
C TRP A 98 -20.33 -33.49 37.54
N GLU A 99 -20.24 -33.95 38.79
CA GLU A 99 -19.13 -33.79 39.74
C GLU A 99 -18.24 -35.07 39.69
N PRO A 100 -16.93 -35.01 40.05
CA PRO A 100 -15.93 -35.99 39.62
C PRO A 100 -15.57 -37.06 40.67
N ALA A 101 -14.96 -38.17 40.23
CA ALA A 101 -14.09 -39.07 41.03
C ALA A 101 -13.49 -40.20 40.13
N PRO A 102 -12.43 -40.93 40.54
CA PRO A 102 -11.22 -40.58 41.29
C PRO A 102 -9.92 -40.99 40.53
N ALA A 103 -8.76 -40.83 41.18
CA ALA A 103 -7.41 -41.01 40.63
C ALA A 103 -6.81 -42.44 40.71
N GLY A 104 -5.99 -42.79 39.71
CA GLY A 104 -4.86 -43.76 39.74
C GLY A 104 -5.11 -45.12 39.06
N PRO A 105 -4.09 -45.78 38.40
CA PRO A 105 -2.64 -45.57 38.48
C PRO A 105 -1.92 -45.25 37.14
N THR A 106 -0.62 -44.91 37.24
CA THR A 106 0.36 -44.49 36.21
C THR A 106 0.98 -45.67 35.40
N PRO A 107 1.84 -45.47 34.36
CA PRO A 107 1.60 -45.89 32.98
C PRO A 107 2.44 -47.09 32.51
N THR A 108 2.02 -47.72 31.40
CA THR A 108 2.86 -48.62 30.58
C THR A 108 3.30 -47.86 29.33
N PRO A 109 4.59 -47.89 28.91
CA PRO A 109 5.03 -47.17 27.72
C PRO A 109 4.57 -47.94 26.48
N SER A 110 3.78 -47.32 25.61
CA SER A 110 3.50 -47.84 24.28
C SER A 110 3.60 -46.74 23.25
N ALA A 111 4.53 -46.97 22.32
CA ALA A 111 4.71 -46.43 20.99
C ALA A 111 4.21 -45.00 20.74
N THR A 112 5.18 -44.11 20.50
CA THR A 112 5.02 -42.84 19.79
C THR A 112 4.11 -43.03 18.57
N ALA A 113 2.87 -42.57 18.68
CA ALA A 113 2.04 -42.32 17.52
C ALA A 113 2.66 -41.13 16.78
N SER A 114 3.17 -41.38 15.58
CA SER A 114 3.50 -40.33 14.62
C SER A 114 2.25 -39.47 14.44
N GLY A 115 2.38 -38.17 14.71
CA GLY A 115 1.32 -37.21 14.45
C GLY A 115 0.95 -37.15 12.96
N PRO A 116 -0.17 -36.49 12.62
CA PRO A 116 -0.57 -36.32 11.23
C PRO A 116 0.57 -35.67 10.41
N PRO A 117 0.71 -36.02 9.13
CA PRO A 117 1.77 -35.51 8.27
C PRO A 117 1.65 -33.99 8.18
N THR A 118 2.74 -33.31 8.54
CA THR A 118 2.91 -31.87 8.37
C THR A 118 2.79 -31.58 6.88
N THR A 119 1.75 -30.82 6.48
CA THR A 119 1.76 -30.09 5.21
C THR A 119 3.14 -29.48 5.02
N ALA A 120 3.85 -29.83 3.95
CA ALA A 120 5.22 -29.40 3.69
C ALA A 120 5.39 -27.93 4.11
N ASP A 121 6.24 -27.69 5.11
CA ASP A 121 6.47 -26.35 5.64
C ASP A 121 6.82 -25.45 4.44
N PRO A 122 6.19 -24.27 4.31
CA PRO A 122 6.52 -23.36 3.22
C PRO A 122 8.02 -23.09 3.25
N ASP A 123 8.69 -23.22 2.10
CA ASP A 123 10.14 -23.21 1.98
C ASP A 123 10.75 -21.95 2.63
N SER A 124 11.16 -22.06 3.88
CA SER A 124 11.67 -20.95 4.66
C SER A 124 13.06 -20.48 4.20
N SER A 125 13.69 -21.21 3.28
CA SER A 125 15.02 -20.89 2.76
C SER A 125 15.03 -19.71 1.80
N PHE A 126 13.90 -19.33 1.20
CA PHE A 126 13.87 -18.24 0.22
C PHE A 126 14.20 -16.88 0.83
N ALA A 127 13.75 -16.61 2.06
CA ALA A 127 13.87 -15.28 2.68
C ALA A 127 15.33 -14.82 2.86
N PRO A 128 16.25 -15.61 3.43
CA PRO A 128 17.66 -15.22 3.51
C PRO A 128 18.32 -15.07 2.13
N VAL A 129 17.93 -15.89 1.14
CA VAL A 129 18.42 -15.80 -0.23
C VAL A 129 17.97 -14.50 -0.88
N LEU A 130 16.67 -14.20 -0.87
CA LEU A 130 16.11 -12.95 -1.40
C LEU A 130 16.73 -11.72 -0.72
N ALA A 131 16.95 -11.77 0.59
CA ALA A 131 17.62 -10.69 1.31
C ALA A 131 19.06 -10.47 0.82
N ALA A 132 19.80 -11.55 0.55
CA ALA A 132 21.15 -11.47 -0.01
C ALA A 132 21.15 -10.89 -1.44
N GLU A 133 20.21 -11.33 -2.28
CA GLU A 133 20.06 -10.84 -3.65
C GLU A 133 19.67 -9.37 -3.69
N PHE A 134 18.73 -8.93 -2.83
CA PHE A 134 18.41 -7.51 -2.67
C PHE A 134 19.64 -6.70 -2.25
N ARG A 135 20.43 -7.17 -1.26
CA ARG A 135 21.65 -6.45 -0.85
C ARG A 135 22.67 -6.36 -1.98
N SER A 136 22.91 -7.46 -2.69
CA SER A 136 23.83 -7.54 -3.83
C SER A 136 23.40 -6.57 -4.93
N TYR A 137 22.12 -6.60 -5.31
CA TYR A 137 21.56 -5.68 -6.30
C TYR A 137 21.69 -4.23 -5.85
N LEU A 138 21.30 -3.90 -4.62
CA LEU A 138 21.34 -2.52 -4.11
C LEU A 138 22.76 -1.96 -3.99
N ALA A 139 23.79 -2.80 -3.81
CA ALA A 139 25.18 -2.38 -3.81
C ALA A 139 25.63 -1.83 -5.18
N THR A 140 24.94 -2.18 -6.27
CA THR A 140 25.25 -1.69 -7.62
C THR A 140 24.38 -0.50 -8.04
N ARG A 141 23.47 -0.02 -7.19
CA ARG A 141 22.50 1.03 -7.53
C ARG A 141 22.91 2.36 -6.90
N PRO A 142 22.79 3.49 -7.64
CA PRO A 142 22.97 4.80 -7.04
C PRO A 142 21.79 5.16 -6.14
N GLY A 143 22.05 6.02 -5.16
CA GLY A 143 21.02 6.52 -4.24
C GLY A 143 20.74 5.59 -3.06
N ALA A 144 19.86 6.05 -2.19
CA ALA A 144 19.42 5.31 -1.01
C ALA A 144 18.12 4.58 -1.32
N VAL A 145 18.01 3.34 -0.85
CA VAL A 145 16.85 2.46 -1.09
C VAL A 145 16.51 1.67 0.17
N SER A 146 15.22 1.56 0.46
CA SER A 146 14.65 0.61 1.41
C SER A 146 13.55 -0.20 0.73
N VAL A 147 13.55 -1.51 0.98
CA VAL A 147 12.59 -2.45 0.41
C VAL A 147 12.15 -3.44 1.47
N ALA A 148 10.85 -3.69 1.54
CA ALA A 148 10.27 -4.72 2.38
C ALA A 148 9.27 -5.55 1.58
N LEU A 149 9.25 -6.86 1.82
CA LEU A 149 8.34 -7.83 1.20
C LEU A 149 7.80 -8.77 2.27
N TYR A 150 6.51 -9.08 2.23
CA TYR A 150 5.89 -10.14 3.02
C TYR A 150 5.22 -11.13 2.08
N ASP A 151 5.59 -12.40 2.23
CA ASP A 151 4.98 -13.52 1.50
C ASP A 151 3.87 -14.15 2.35
N ARG A 152 2.67 -14.27 1.78
CA ARG A 152 1.47 -14.75 2.49
C ARG A 152 1.55 -16.24 2.79
N THR A 153 2.15 -17.01 1.89
CA THR A 153 2.23 -18.48 1.98
C THR A 153 3.15 -18.90 3.13
N SER A 154 4.36 -18.37 3.17
CA SER A 154 5.35 -18.67 4.22
C SER A 154 5.14 -17.85 5.50
N GLY A 155 4.49 -16.70 5.41
CA GLY A 155 4.40 -15.75 6.51
C GLY A 155 5.72 -15.02 6.80
N LEU A 156 6.74 -15.18 5.96
CA LEU A 156 8.04 -14.55 6.13
C LEU A 156 8.10 -13.13 5.57
N THR A 157 8.90 -12.29 6.21
CA THR A 157 9.18 -10.92 5.79
C THR A 157 10.67 -10.76 5.47
N VAL A 158 10.97 -10.13 4.33
CA VAL A 158 12.32 -9.68 3.95
C VAL A 158 12.33 -8.16 3.97
N ASP A 159 13.22 -7.55 4.76
CA ASP A 159 13.42 -6.10 4.84
C ASP A 159 14.92 -5.78 4.67
N VAL A 160 15.22 -4.91 3.70
CA VAL A 160 16.59 -4.54 3.32
C VAL A 160 16.66 -3.04 3.04
N THR A 161 17.70 -2.40 3.55
CA THR A 161 18.07 -1.02 3.22
C THR A 161 19.56 -0.93 2.93
N ASN A 162 19.98 -0.08 1.98
CA ASN A 162 21.38 0.27 1.75
C ASN A 162 21.77 1.61 2.39
N SER A 163 20.93 2.14 3.28
CA SER A 163 21.06 3.47 3.87
C SER A 163 20.80 3.48 5.37
N THR A 164 21.45 4.40 6.08
CA THR A 164 21.23 4.68 7.51
C THR A 164 20.04 5.62 7.76
N ARG A 165 19.34 6.06 6.70
CA ARG A 165 18.12 6.86 6.81
C ARG A 165 17.04 6.13 7.61
N THR A 166 16.38 6.86 8.49
CA THR A 166 15.31 6.32 9.37
C THR A 166 13.90 6.63 8.88
N GLY A 167 13.76 7.36 7.77
CA GLY A 167 12.45 7.69 7.19
C GLY A 167 12.52 8.10 5.72
N TRP A 168 11.47 7.74 4.99
CA TRP A 168 11.34 7.89 3.54
C TRP A 168 10.08 8.69 3.22
N GLU A 169 10.18 9.69 2.35
CA GLU A 169 9.05 10.47 1.87
C GLU A 169 8.12 9.56 1.05
N THR A 170 6.83 9.57 1.35
CA THR A 170 5.84 8.73 0.68
C THR A 170 5.57 9.12 -0.76
N ALA A 171 5.73 10.39 -1.11
CA ALA A 171 5.22 10.91 -2.37
C ALA A 171 3.73 10.53 -2.52
N SER A 172 3.34 9.96 -3.66
CA SER A 172 1.95 9.54 -3.88
C SER A 172 1.59 8.15 -3.31
N THR A 173 2.49 7.42 -2.64
CA THR A 173 2.11 6.15 -2.01
C THR A 173 1.18 6.35 -0.81
N VAL A 174 1.31 7.48 -0.10
CA VAL A 174 0.40 7.87 1.00
C VAL A 174 -1.07 8.00 0.58
N LYS A 175 -1.38 8.07 -0.72
CA LYS A 175 -2.76 8.03 -1.20
C LYS A 175 -3.44 6.70 -0.88
N LEU A 176 -2.67 5.60 -0.80
CA LEU A 176 -3.18 4.33 -0.29
C LEU A 176 -3.43 4.40 1.23
N ASP A 177 -2.56 5.07 1.98
CA ASP A 177 -2.75 5.31 3.42
C ASP A 177 -4.03 6.13 3.67
N ILE A 178 -4.23 7.22 2.91
CA ILE A 178 -5.44 8.07 2.98
C ILE A 178 -6.69 7.24 2.68
N LEU A 179 -6.67 6.44 1.61
CA LEU A 179 -7.79 5.57 1.25
C LEU A 179 -8.10 4.58 2.39
N THR A 180 -7.07 3.92 2.91
CA THR A 180 -7.20 2.93 3.99
C THR A 180 -7.75 3.56 5.26
N ALA A 181 -7.25 4.75 5.64
CA ALA A 181 -7.73 5.50 6.80
C ALA A 181 -9.19 5.97 6.68
N LEU A 182 -9.71 6.14 5.47
CA LEU A 182 -11.12 6.43 5.25
C LEU A 182 -11.97 5.16 5.29
N LEU A 183 -11.48 4.07 4.71
CA LEU A 183 -12.15 2.78 4.69
C LEU A 183 -12.35 2.19 6.10
N THR A 184 -11.40 2.40 7.02
CA THR A 184 -11.57 2.00 8.44
C THR A 184 -12.78 2.66 9.10
N LYS A 185 -13.25 3.81 8.60
CA LYS A 185 -14.41 4.56 9.13
C LYS A 185 -15.75 4.07 8.54
N THR A 186 -15.73 3.12 7.61
CA THR A 186 -16.94 2.63 6.92
C THR A 186 -17.58 1.39 7.59
N GLY A 187 -16.90 0.81 8.59
CA GLY A 187 -17.33 -0.40 9.28
C GLY A 187 -17.52 -1.59 8.33
N GLU A 188 -18.50 -2.44 8.62
CA GLU A 188 -18.80 -3.63 7.83
C GLU A 188 -19.33 -3.32 6.42
N SER A 189 -19.89 -2.14 6.20
CA SER A 189 -20.36 -1.75 4.86
C SER A 189 -19.21 -1.73 3.86
N GLY A 190 -18.01 -1.32 4.29
CA GLY A 190 -16.85 -1.14 3.42
C GLY A 190 -17.00 -0.05 2.36
N GLN A 191 -18.13 0.66 2.34
CA GLN A 191 -18.50 1.57 1.27
C GLN A 191 -18.13 3.00 1.65
N LEU A 192 -17.29 3.61 0.82
CA LEU A 192 -17.06 5.06 0.90
C LEU A 192 -18.36 5.81 0.55
N PRO A 193 -18.70 6.88 1.29
CA PRO A 193 -19.71 7.84 0.86
C PRO A 193 -19.48 8.27 -0.59
N ALA A 194 -20.55 8.51 -1.34
CA ALA A 194 -20.45 8.83 -2.77
C ALA A 194 -19.51 10.04 -3.05
N SER A 195 -19.46 11.02 -2.14
CA SER A 195 -18.54 12.15 -2.22
C SER A 195 -17.07 11.75 -2.08
N GLN A 196 -16.75 10.81 -1.20
CA GLN A 196 -15.40 10.27 -1.04
C GLN A 196 -15.02 9.38 -2.22
N LEU A 197 -15.92 8.52 -2.68
CA LEU A 197 -15.65 7.62 -3.81
C LEU A 197 -15.32 8.38 -5.10
N ARG A 198 -16.03 9.49 -5.38
CA ARG A 198 -15.75 10.37 -6.53
C ARG A 198 -14.33 10.95 -6.51
N LEU A 199 -13.76 11.19 -5.32
CA LEU A 199 -12.39 11.68 -5.15
C LEU A 199 -11.38 10.53 -5.10
N ALA A 200 -11.75 9.39 -4.51
CA ALA A 200 -10.86 8.25 -4.33
C ALA A 200 -10.47 7.64 -5.69
N LYS A 201 -11.41 7.56 -6.63
CA LYS A 201 -11.15 7.05 -7.98
C LYS A 201 -10.03 7.80 -8.71
N PRO A 202 -10.08 9.14 -8.94
CA PRO A 202 -8.97 9.87 -9.56
C PRO A 202 -7.71 9.90 -8.67
N MET A 203 -7.85 9.97 -7.34
CA MET A 203 -6.71 9.89 -6.42
C MET A 203 -5.91 8.60 -6.59
N ILE A 204 -6.56 7.46 -6.81
CA ILE A 204 -5.87 6.18 -7.01
C ILE A 204 -5.48 5.97 -8.48
N SER A 205 -6.44 6.07 -9.40
CA SER A 205 -6.26 5.70 -10.81
C SER A 205 -5.19 6.49 -11.56
N VAL A 206 -5.19 7.82 -11.37
CA VAL A 206 -4.28 8.75 -12.06
C VAL A 206 -3.46 9.57 -11.08
N SER A 207 -3.51 9.26 -9.79
CA SER A 207 -2.75 9.94 -8.74
C SER A 207 -3.12 11.43 -8.60
N ASP A 208 -4.38 11.80 -8.80
CA ASP A 208 -4.83 13.20 -8.72
C ASP A 208 -4.55 13.85 -7.35
N ASN A 209 -3.90 15.01 -7.36
CA ASN A 209 -3.42 15.69 -6.15
C ASN A 209 -4.50 16.53 -5.46
N ALA A 210 -5.44 17.09 -6.22
CA ALA A 210 -6.56 17.84 -5.66
C ALA A 210 -7.49 16.92 -4.85
N SER A 211 -7.81 15.76 -5.41
CA SER A 211 -8.58 14.71 -4.75
C SER A 211 -7.86 14.17 -3.52
N ALA A 212 -6.55 13.93 -3.60
CA ALA A 212 -5.75 13.54 -2.44
C ALA A 212 -5.79 14.57 -1.32
N SER A 213 -5.65 15.85 -1.66
CA SER A 213 -5.68 16.93 -0.67
C SER A 213 -7.06 17.06 -0.01
N ALA A 214 -8.15 16.88 -0.78
CA ALA A 214 -9.50 16.85 -0.23
C ALA A 214 -9.73 15.65 0.70
N LEU A 215 -9.31 14.45 0.29
CA LEU A 215 -9.45 13.24 1.09
C LEU A 215 -8.53 13.22 2.32
N TRP A 216 -7.32 13.78 2.23
CA TRP A 216 -6.43 14.00 3.36
C TRP A 216 -7.12 14.83 4.46
N ARG A 217 -7.79 15.93 4.07
CA ARG A 217 -8.57 16.75 5.01
C ARG A 217 -9.70 15.95 5.66
N GLN A 218 -10.45 15.18 4.85
CA GLN A 218 -11.53 14.32 5.36
C GLN A 218 -11.03 13.15 6.23
N ALA A 219 -9.80 12.69 6.02
CA ALA A 219 -9.15 11.71 6.87
C ALA A 219 -8.77 12.27 8.25
N GLY A 220 -8.82 13.60 8.44
CA GLY A 220 -8.45 14.29 9.67
C GLY A 220 -7.09 14.98 9.60
N SER A 221 -6.56 15.17 8.38
CA SER A 221 -5.26 15.79 8.12
C SER A 221 -4.13 15.14 8.92
N GLN A 222 -3.10 15.90 9.32
CA GLN A 222 -1.94 15.36 10.02
C GLN A 222 -2.31 14.60 11.31
N SER A 223 -3.22 15.14 12.12
CA SER A 223 -3.64 14.50 13.38
C SER A 223 -4.37 13.18 13.14
N GLY A 224 -5.35 13.18 12.22
CA GLY A 224 -6.11 11.98 11.87
C GLY A 224 -5.24 10.90 11.24
N MET A 225 -4.31 11.27 10.37
CA MET A 225 -3.38 10.33 9.75
C MET A 225 -2.37 9.78 10.76
N ASN A 226 -1.83 10.60 11.68
CA ASN A 226 -0.99 10.10 12.76
C ASN A 226 -1.76 9.16 13.72
N ALA A 227 -3.04 9.41 13.97
CA ALA A 227 -3.87 8.50 14.75
C ALA A 227 -4.08 7.16 14.01
N PHE A 228 -4.33 7.21 12.70
CA PHE A 228 -4.40 6.03 11.85
C PHE A 228 -3.10 5.22 11.88
N PHE A 229 -1.93 5.86 11.68
CA PHE A 229 -0.63 5.20 11.72
C PHE A 229 -0.38 4.49 13.05
N ARG A 230 -0.68 5.14 14.18
CA ARG A 230 -0.59 4.51 15.52
C ARG A 230 -1.53 3.31 15.64
N ALA A 231 -2.78 3.42 15.19
CA ALA A 231 -3.75 2.34 15.25
C ALA A 231 -3.34 1.10 14.43
N PHE A 232 -2.60 1.31 13.33
CA PHE A 232 -2.07 0.24 12.48
C PHE A 232 -0.68 -0.27 12.92
N GLY A 233 -0.13 0.30 14.00
CA GLY A 233 1.20 -0.03 14.52
C GLY A 233 2.35 0.44 13.61
N MET A 234 2.12 1.46 12.79
CA MET A 234 3.12 2.11 11.93
C MET A 234 3.90 3.15 12.74
N THR A 235 4.71 2.69 13.69
CA THR A 235 5.38 3.54 14.68
C THR A 235 6.54 4.36 14.10
N ALA A 236 7.05 4.00 12.91
CA ALA A 236 8.06 4.74 12.19
C ALA A 236 7.46 5.63 11.08
N THR A 237 6.14 5.85 11.10
CA THR A 237 5.43 6.67 10.12
C THR A 237 4.86 7.93 10.77
N THR A 238 5.19 9.09 10.18
CA THR A 238 4.73 10.41 10.65
C THR A 238 4.16 11.21 9.50
N ALA A 239 2.90 11.62 9.64
CA ALA A 239 2.17 12.43 8.68
C ALA A 239 2.88 13.77 8.41
N GLY A 240 2.96 14.13 7.13
CA GLY A 240 3.47 15.43 6.70
C GLY A 240 2.66 16.60 7.27
N GLY A 241 3.36 17.62 7.77
CA GLY A 241 2.75 18.84 8.31
C GLY A 241 2.28 19.82 7.25
N SER A 242 1.48 20.81 7.66
CA SER A 242 1.06 21.95 6.83
C SER A 242 0.46 21.58 5.46
N GLY A 243 -0.23 20.44 5.38
CA GLY A 243 -0.85 19.94 4.15
C GLY A 243 0.10 19.23 3.18
N ALA A 244 1.40 19.13 3.50
CA ALA A 244 2.40 18.43 2.69
C ALA A 244 2.31 16.90 2.86
N TRP A 245 1.15 16.33 2.54
CA TRP A 245 0.85 14.90 2.72
C TRP A 245 1.88 13.98 2.04
N GLY A 246 2.42 14.38 0.89
CA GLY A 246 3.44 13.60 0.14
C GLY A 246 4.82 13.59 0.79
N LEU A 247 5.05 14.43 1.80
CA LEU A 247 6.26 14.44 2.63
C LEU A 247 6.07 13.68 3.95
N THR A 248 4.97 12.93 4.08
CA THR A 248 4.83 11.91 5.14
C THR A 248 6.07 11.04 5.13
N LYS A 249 6.68 10.86 6.30
CA LYS A 249 7.85 10.00 6.49
C LYS A 249 7.38 8.63 6.92
N THR A 250 7.93 7.57 6.31
CA THR A 250 7.56 6.19 6.61
C THR A 250 8.78 5.26 6.48
N THR A 251 8.58 3.96 6.67
CA THR A 251 9.53 2.89 6.32
C THR A 251 8.86 1.90 5.36
N ALA A 252 9.64 1.16 4.57
CA ALA A 252 9.08 0.10 3.74
C ALA A 252 8.33 -0.95 4.58
N TYR A 253 8.87 -1.27 5.76
CA TYR A 253 8.25 -2.20 6.71
C TYR A 253 6.90 -1.72 7.26
N ASP A 254 6.78 -0.44 7.65
CA ASP A 254 5.50 0.11 8.10
C ASP A 254 4.44 0.04 7.00
N GLN A 255 4.84 0.25 5.75
CA GLN A 255 3.93 0.25 4.61
C GLN A 255 3.42 -1.16 4.28
N LEU A 256 4.11 -2.21 4.74
CA LEU A 256 3.52 -3.55 4.73
C LEU A 256 2.26 -3.63 5.60
N ARG A 257 2.09 -2.81 6.65
CA ARG A 257 0.85 -2.82 7.47
C ARG A 257 -0.36 -2.39 6.67
N VAL A 258 -0.24 -1.34 5.87
CA VAL A 258 -1.30 -0.87 4.97
C VAL A 258 -1.56 -1.89 3.88
N LEU A 259 -0.49 -2.40 3.24
CA LEU A 259 -0.61 -3.43 2.20
C LEU A 259 -1.29 -4.70 2.72
N ARG A 260 -0.94 -5.19 3.92
CA ARG A 260 -1.60 -6.38 4.50
C ARG A 260 -3.09 -6.13 4.75
N ALA A 261 -3.46 -4.95 5.24
CA ALA A 261 -4.84 -4.61 5.52
C ALA A 261 -5.73 -4.56 4.27
N VAL A 262 -5.19 -4.10 3.13
CA VAL A 262 -5.92 -4.03 1.86
C VAL A 262 -5.85 -5.31 1.03
N SER A 263 -4.97 -6.26 1.38
CA SER A 263 -4.71 -7.47 0.60
C SER A 263 -5.20 -8.75 1.27
N TYR A 264 -5.26 -8.77 2.61
CA TYR A 264 -5.55 -9.97 3.38
C TYR A 264 -6.65 -9.74 4.43
N PRO A 265 -7.52 -10.73 4.67
CA PRO A 265 -8.60 -10.62 5.64
C PRO A 265 -8.08 -10.55 7.09
N GLY A 266 -8.90 -9.97 7.98
CA GLY A 266 -8.66 -9.98 9.43
C GLY A 266 -7.69 -8.92 9.93
N LEU A 267 -7.29 -7.95 9.10
CA LEU A 267 -6.30 -6.93 9.43
C LEU A 267 -6.86 -5.51 9.24
N GLY A 268 -7.65 -5.04 10.20
CA GLY A 268 -8.07 -3.62 10.29
C GLY A 268 -9.13 -3.14 9.30
N LEU A 269 -9.41 -3.89 8.23
CA LEU A 269 -10.50 -3.64 7.28
C LEU A 269 -11.50 -4.81 7.24
N SER A 270 -12.78 -4.48 6.98
CA SER A 270 -13.81 -5.47 6.63
C SER A 270 -13.55 -6.02 5.21
N ALA A 271 -14.13 -7.18 4.89
CA ALA A 271 -13.99 -7.76 3.54
C ALA A 271 -14.52 -6.82 2.44
N ASN A 272 -15.58 -6.07 2.72
CA ASN A 272 -16.14 -5.09 1.79
C ASN A 272 -15.23 -3.87 1.61
N ALA A 273 -14.55 -3.43 2.67
CA ALA A 273 -13.57 -2.34 2.59
C ALA A 273 -12.35 -2.77 1.76
N MET A 274 -11.88 -4.00 1.98
CA MET A 274 -10.81 -4.61 1.19
C MET A 274 -11.19 -4.67 -0.30
N ALA A 275 -12.38 -5.19 -0.62
CA ALA A 275 -12.89 -5.24 -2.00
C ALA A 275 -12.98 -3.84 -2.65
N THR A 276 -13.37 -2.82 -1.88
CA THR A 276 -13.39 -1.43 -2.36
C THR A 276 -11.98 -0.91 -2.66
N ALA A 277 -10.99 -1.19 -1.80
CA ALA A 277 -9.60 -0.82 -2.03
C ALA A 277 -9.02 -1.51 -3.28
N THR A 278 -9.18 -2.83 -3.39
CA THR A 278 -8.72 -3.65 -4.53
C THR A 278 -9.36 -3.16 -5.83
N SER A 279 -10.67 -2.88 -5.83
CA SER A 279 -11.38 -2.35 -7.01
C SER A 279 -10.78 -1.02 -7.47
N LEU A 280 -10.49 -0.10 -6.55
CA LEU A 280 -9.85 1.18 -6.88
C LEU A 280 -8.42 1.00 -7.40
N LEU A 281 -7.62 0.12 -6.78
CA LEU A 281 -6.25 -0.19 -7.24
C LEU A 281 -6.23 -0.85 -8.62
N GLY A 282 -7.28 -1.61 -8.96
CA GLY A 282 -7.49 -2.16 -10.30
C GLY A 282 -7.70 -1.10 -11.39
N THR A 283 -7.99 0.15 -11.02
CA THR A 283 -8.19 1.27 -11.97
C THR A 283 -6.93 2.09 -12.25
N VAL A 284 -5.78 1.74 -11.68
CA VAL A 284 -4.51 2.44 -11.94
C VAL A 284 -4.14 2.32 -13.42
N VAL A 285 -4.02 3.48 -14.07
CA VAL A 285 -3.81 3.56 -15.52
C VAL A 285 -2.44 3.02 -15.93
N GLY A 286 -2.33 2.48 -17.15
CA GLY A 286 -1.13 1.81 -17.63
C GLY A 286 0.17 2.63 -17.50
N SER A 287 0.12 3.95 -17.72
CA SER A 287 1.29 4.83 -17.56
C SER A 287 1.81 4.95 -16.12
N GLN A 288 1.02 4.52 -15.13
CA GLN A 288 1.41 4.48 -13.72
C GLN A 288 1.69 3.05 -13.20
N ARG A 289 1.68 2.04 -14.08
CA ARG A 289 1.94 0.63 -13.72
C ARG A 289 3.38 0.22 -14.03
N TRP A 290 4.31 0.83 -13.31
CA TRP A 290 5.77 0.57 -13.40
C TRP A 290 6.35 0.21 -12.02
N GLY A 291 7.62 -0.24 -11.97
CA GLY A 291 8.28 -0.57 -10.72
C GLY A 291 7.96 -2.00 -10.28
N LEU A 292 7.15 -2.16 -9.23
CA LEU A 292 6.80 -3.48 -8.67
C LEU A 292 5.87 -4.34 -9.55
N THR A 293 5.62 -3.92 -10.79
CA THR A 293 5.02 -4.76 -11.83
C THR A 293 6.07 -5.51 -12.67
N ALA A 294 7.34 -5.14 -12.59
CA ALA A 294 8.37 -5.70 -13.47
C ALA A 294 8.69 -7.15 -13.13
N GLY A 295 8.82 -8.00 -14.15
CA GLY A 295 9.09 -9.44 -13.99
C GLY A 295 7.85 -10.30 -13.75
N VAL A 296 6.72 -9.68 -13.39
CA VAL A 296 5.46 -10.40 -13.19
C VAL A 296 4.83 -10.72 -14.56
N PRO A 297 4.55 -11.99 -14.89
CA PRO A 297 4.02 -12.39 -16.19
C PRO A 297 2.55 -12.01 -16.36
N ALA A 298 2.09 -11.99 -17.60
CA ALA A 298 0.67 -11.83 -17.90
C ALA A 298 -0.17 -12.93 -17.22
N GLY A 299 -1.38 -12.57 -16.77
CA GLY A 299 -2.27 -13.49 -16.05
C GLY A 299 -2.06 -13.52 -14.54
N VAL A 300 -1.02 -12.88 -14.01
CA VAL A 300 -0.84 -12.62 -12.58
C VAL A 300 -1.37 -11.23 -12.25
N SER A 301 -2.13 -11.13 -11.17
CA SER A 301 -2.73 -9.87 -10.73
C SER A 301 -1.72 -9.05 -9.96
N VAL A 302 -1.75 -7.72 -10.19
CA VAL A 302 -0.94 -6.77 -9.44
C VAL A 302 -1.76 -5.53 -9.09
N GLU A 303 -2.11 -5.36 -7.82
CA GLU A 303 -2.63 -4.11 -7.29
C GLU A 303 -1.43 -3.22 -6.95
N ILE A 304 -1.37 -1.99 -7.49
CA ILE A 304 -0.19 -1.13 -7.36
C ILE A 304 -0.55 0.30 -7.00
N LYS A 305 0.26 0.95 -6.16
CA LYS A 305 0.29 2.41 -6.02
C LYS A 305 1.72 2.93 -6.03
N ASN A 306 2.00 3.82 -6.98
CA ASN A 306 3.30 4.46 -7.13
C ASN A 306 3.32 5.89 -6.56
N GLY A 307 4.53 6.37 -6.27
CA GLY A 307 4.81 7.73 -5.84
C GLY A 307 6.14 8.26 -6.38
N TRP A 308 6.14 9.51 -6.85
CA TRP A 308 7.35 10.16 -7.35
C TRP A 308 7.29 11.67 -7.07
N LEU A 309 8.43 12.27 -6.73
CA LEU A 309 8.64 13.72 -6.78
C LEU A 309 10.12 14.07 -6.88
N PRO A 310 10.47 15.20 -7.53
CA PRO A 310 11.77 15.81 -7.34
C PRO A 310 11.87 16.39 -5.93
N TYR A 311 12.90 16.04 -5.17
CA TYR A 311 13.09 16.54 -3.81
C TYR A 311 14.55 16.43 -3.39
N GLY A 312 15.10 17.47 -2.75
CA GLY A 312 16.49 17.48 -2.25
C GLY A 312 17.57 17.33 -3.32
N GLY A 313 17.36 17.86 -4.54
CA GLY A 313 18.34 17.79 -5.63
C GLY A 313 18.35 16.46 -6.42
N GLY A 314 17.46 15.53 -6.08
CA GLY A 314 17.24 14.28 -6.81
C GLY A 314 15.77 13.89 -6.85
N TRP A 315 15.51 12.60 -6.99
CA TRP A 315 14.16 12.03 -7.06
C TRP A 315 13.89 11.10 -5.89
N VAL A 316 12.68 11.22 -5.34
CA VAL A 316 12.00 10.18 -4.55
C VAL A 316 11.19 9.36 -5.55
N ILE A 317 11.40 8.04 -5.59
CA ILE A 317 10.63 7.10 -6.42
C ILE A 317 10.24 5.93 -5.55
N ASN A 318 8.94 5.65 -5.46
CA ASN A 318 8.37 4.65 -4.57
C ASN A 318 7.31 3.82 -5.28
N SER A 319 7.12 2.61 -4.79
CA SER A 319 6.14 1.67 -5.32
C SER A 319 5.65 0.75 -4.21
N LEU A 320 4.33 0.55 -4.16
CA LEU A 320 3.65 -0.41 -3.29
C LEU A 320 2.90 -1.39 -4.18
N ALA A 321 2.99 -2.70 -3.91
CA ALA A 321 2.26 -3.69 -4.67
C ALA A 321 1.76 -4.86 -3.82
N HIS A 322 0.63 -5.42 -4.25
CA HIS A 322 0.21 -6.80 -3.95
C HIS A 322 0.29 -7.58 -5.26
N VAL A 323 0.95 -8.74 -5.23
CA VAL A 323 1.11 -9.63 -6.38
C VAL A 323 0.51 -10.97 -6.01
N HIS A 324 -0.49 -11.42 -6.77
CA HIS A 324 -1.15 -12.70 -6.54
C HIS A 324 -1.49 -13.44 -7.84
N GLY A 325 -1.21 -14.74 -7.86
CA GLY A 325 -1.40 -15.62 -9.01
C GLY A 325 -0.20 -16.53 -9.24
N ALA A 326 -0.39 -17.57 -10.06
CA ALA A 326 0.63 -18.60 -10.34
C ALA A 326 1.26 -19.21 -9.06
N GLY A 327 0.45 -19.39 -8.01
CA GLY A 327 0.88 -19.93 -6.72
C GLY A 327 1.64 -18.94 -5.83
N LYS A 328 1.92 -17.71 -6.27
CA LYS A 328 2.56 -16.67 -5.44
C LYS A 328 1.51 -15.71 -4.89
N ASP A 329 1.72 -15.25 -3.67
CA ASP A 329 0.88 -14.24 -3.02
C ASP A 329 1.74 -13.43 -2.05
N TYR A 330 2.20 -12.25 -2.48
CA TYR A 330 3.08 -11.41 -1.68
C TYR A 330 2.77 -9.92 -1.84
N ILE A 331 3.08 -9.16 -0.80
CA ILE A 331 3.04 -7.70 -0.82
C ILE A 331 4.45 -7.15 -0.72
N MET A 332 4.68 -6.00 -1.34
CA MET A 332 6.01 -5.39 -1.40
C MET A 332 5.93 -3.87 -1.40
N ALA A 333 6.86 -3.24 -0.70
CA ALA A 333 7.02 -1.81 -0.59
C ALA A 333 8.47 -1.44 -0.89
N ALA A 334 8.70 -0.52 -1.82
CA ALA A 334 10.03 -0.04 -2.20
C ALA A 334 10.07 1.49 -2.21
N TYR A 335 11.10 2.04 -1.57
CA TYR A 335 11.30 3.47 -1.39
C TYR A 335 12.70 3.86 -1.79
N THR A 336 12.83 4.90 -2.62
CA THR A 336 14.14 5.43 -3.02
C THR A 336 14.30 6.90 -2.67
N ARG A 337 15.56 7.30 -2.49
CA ARG A 337 15.98 8.68 -2.29
C ARG A 337 17.24 8.96 -3.09
N ASP A 338 17.45 10.23 -3.42
CA ASP A 338 18.64 10.72 -4.12
C ASP A 338 18.87 10.03 -5.47
N SER A 339 17.78 9.54 -6.10
CA SER A 339 17.85 9.03 -7.48
C SER A 339 18.12 10.18 -8.42
N ARG A 340 19.19 10.11 -9.23
CA ARG A 340 19.59 11.22 -10.12
C ARG A 340 18.51 11.58 -11.14
N THR A 341 17.75 10.59 -11.61
CA THR A 341 16.59 10.77 -12.48
C THR A 341 15.44 9.90 -12.01
N MET A 342 14.22 10.24 -12.42
CA MET A 342 13.04 9.40 -12.20
C MET A 342 13.27 7.98 -12.77
N GLY A 343 13.77 7.87 -14.00
CA GLY A 343 14.01 6.60 -14.68
C GLY A 343 14.97 5.68 -13.94
N ILE A 344 16.04 6.23 -13.31
CA ILE A 344 16.96 5.43 -12.50
C ILE A 344 16.25 4.81 -11.30
N GLY A 345 15.41 5.58 -10.61
CA GLY A 345 14.63 5.07 -9.47
C GLY A 345 13.61 4.01 -9.90
N VAL A 346 12.92 4.23 -11.01
CA VAL A 346 11.98 3.23 -11.59
C VAL A 346 12.72 1.94 -11.94
N GLU A 347 13.88 2.02 -12.57
CA GLU A 347 14.68 0.85 -12.92
C GLU A 347 15.20 0.11 -11.67
N THR A 348 15.59 0.85 -10.64
CA THR A 348 15.99 0.26 -9.35
C THR A 348 14.86 -0.55 -8.72
N ILE A 349 13.65 0.00 -8.65
CA ILE A 349 12.48 -0.74 -8.14
C ILE A 349 12.13 -1.93 -9.05
N SER A 350 12.25 -1.76 -10.37
CA SER A 350 11.96 -2.81 -11.34
C SER A 350 12.90 -4.01 -11.20
N GLY A 351 14.18 -3.78 -10.86
CA GLY A 351 15.11 -4.87 -10.56
C GLY A 351 14.76 -5.63 -9.28
N LEU A 352 14.39 -4.91 -8.21
CA LEU A 352 13.89 -5.53 -6.97
C LEU A 352 12.64 -6.38 -7.24
N SER A 353 11.72 -5.89 -8.07
CA SER A 353 10.52 -6.62 -8.47
C SER A 353 10.82 -7.93 -9.18
N ARG A 354 11.77 -7.92 -10.14
CA ARG A 354 12.20 -9.13 -10.86
C ARG A 354 12.82 -10.17 -9.93
N LEU A 355 13.64 -9.72 -8.98
CA LEU A 355 14.21 -10.60 -7.95
C LEU A 355 13.11 -11.19 -7.04
N ALA A 356 12.15 -10.37 -6.59
CA ALA A 356 11.02 -10.86 -5.81
C ALA A 356 10.24 -11.96 -6.56
N TRP A 357 9.88 -11.71 -7.83
CA TRP A 357 9.19 -12.70 -8.64
C TRP A 357 9.98 -14.00 -8.82
N GLN A 358 11.29 -13.89 -9.03
CA GLN A 358 12.18 -15.02 -9.23
C GLN A 358 12.33 -15.89 -7.98
N TYR A 359 12.47 -15.29 -6.80
CA TYR A 359 12.88 -16.00 -5.58
C TYR A 359 11.75 -16.27 -4.59
N VAL A 360 10.64 -15.53 -4.60
CA VAL A 360 9.47 -15.90 -3.79
C VAL A 360 8.94 -17.23 -4.30
N PRO A 361 8.78 -18.28 -3.46
CA PRO A 361 8.33 -19.59 -3.92
C PRO A 361 6.87 -19.54 -4.36
N ALA A 362 6.50 -20.40 -5.32
CA ALA A 362 5.09 -20.69 -5.54
C ALA A 362 4.62 -21.70 -4.49
N ALA A 363 3.41 -21.51 -3.95
CA ALA A 363 2.76 -22.49 -3.12
C ALA A 363 2.69 -23.84 -3.88
N PRO A 364 2.90 -24.98 -3.18
CA PRO A 364 2.71 -26.28 -3.79
C PRO A 364 1.33 -26.38 -4.41
N VAL A 365 1.25 -26.88 -5.65
CA VAL A 365 -0.03 -27.29 -6.21
C VAL A 365 -0.48 -28.50 -5.42
N LEU A 366 -1.52 -28.37 -4.60
CA LEU A 366 -2.16 -29.54 -3.98
C LEU A 366 -2.70 -30.40 -5.12
N ASP A 367 -2.17 -31.61 -5.28
CA ASP A 367 -2.74 -32.57 -6.23
C ASP A 367 -4.12 -32.99 -5.73
N PRO A 368 -5.21 -32.63 -6.45
CA PRO A 368 -6.56 -32.99 -6.03
C PRO A 368 -6.81 -34.51 -6.09
N ASN A 369 -5.90 -35.28 -6.67
CA ASN A 369 -5.96 -36.75 -6.75
C ASN A 369 -4.94 -37.44 -5.83
N ALA A 370 -4.23 -36.70 -4.97
CA ALA A 370 -3.36 -37.34 -3.99
C ALA A 370 -4.22 -38.28 -3.11
N PRO A 371 -3.86 -39.57 -2.98
CA PRO A 371 -4.59 -40.47 -2.11
C PRO A 371 -4.55 -39.92 -0.66
N PRO A 372 -5.62 -40.11 0.13
CA PRO A 372 -5.60 -39.72 1.54
C PRO A 372 -4.41 -40.41 2.21
N GLU A 373 -3.58 -39.63 2.90
CA GLU A 373 -2.42 -40.16 3.60
C GLU A 373 -2.86 -41.19 4.68
N PRO A 374 -2.07 -42.26 4.88
CA PRO A 374 -2.45 -43.43 5.67
C PRO A 374 -2.66 -43.18 7.16
#